data_AF-A0A3D2WB65-F1
#
_entry.id   AF-A0A3D2WB65-F1
#
_cell.length_a   1.000
_cell.length_b   1.000
_cell.length_c   1.000
_cell.angle_alpha   90.00
_cell.angle_beta   90.00
_cell.angle_gamma   90.00
#
_symmetry.space_group_name_H-M   'P 1'
#
loop_
_entity.id
_entity.type
_entity.pdbx_description
1 polymer ?
#
loop_
_entity_poly.entity_id
_entity_poly.type
_entity_poly.pdbx_seq_one_letter_code
_entity_poly.pdbx_strand_id
1 'polypeptide(L)'
;MILVLTVSTGCATGTPEVPVPRPIIIHSGARLRVEQERIEEIHEWVMREESNIVEDPTFMVESRATPEEVYVWERLEIEGDTVRTPVYGGAADALLVHQIYAHLHLMVAMGRQEEWLPEAPAAVEYDLERAILSRAADAWLLGRTAFDTSPYGPLDELVYAKEAGYLDAFIFTARPEEFATSRTQWARENPSENESYRDWFLNTFNREPPGLRTR
;
A
#
# COMPACT_ATOMS: atom_id res chain seq x y z
N MET A 1 -50.39 -31.47 -26.44
CA MET A 1 -49.01 -31.61 -25.91
C MET A 1 -48.33 -30.27 -26.13
N ILE A 2 -48.31 -29.42 -25.10
CA ILE A 2 -47.76 -28.06 -25.16
C ILE A 2 -46.33 -28.13 -24.63
N LEU A 3 -45.36 -27.76 -25.48
CA LEU A 3 -43.94 -27.66 -25.13
C LEU A 3 -43.73 -26.38 -24.32
N VAL A 4 -43.35 -26.52 -23.05
CA VAL A 4 -42.87 -25.41 -22.23
C VAL A 4 -41.36 -25.33 -22.42
N LEU A 5 -40.89 -24.36 -23.20
CA LEU A 5 -39.49 -23.93 -23.21
C LEU A 5 -39.22 -23.16 -21.91
N THR A 6 -38.47 -23.78 -21.01
CA THR A 6 -37.87 -23.11 -19.86
C THR A 6 -36.60 -22.41 -20.34
N VAL A 7 -36.65 -21.06 -20.35
CA VAL A 7 -35.48 -20.23 -20.61
C VAL A 7 -34.68 -20.15 -19.31
N SER A 8 -33.50 -20.76 -19.31
CA SER A 8 -32.50 -20.60 -18.24
C SER A 8 -31.99 -19.17 -18.26
N THR A 9 -32.42 -18.34 -17.32
CA THR A 9 -31.80 -17.03 -17.05
C THR A 9 -30.44 -17.27 -16.40
N GLY A 10 -29.37 -17.08 -17.17
CA GLY A 10 -28.01 -17.07 -16.66
C GLY A 10 -27.76 -15.80 -15.83
N CYS A 11 -27.40 -15.97 -14.55
CA CYS A 11 -26.67 -14.94 -13.82
C CYS A 11 -25.20 -15.06 -14.26
N ALA A 12 -24.85 -14.35 -15.33
CA ALA A 12 -23.45 -14.06 -15.62
C ALA A 12 -23.01 -12.98 -14.62
N THR A 13 -22.58 -13.39 -13.43
CA THR A 13 -21.76 -12.56 -12.55
C THR A 13 -20.36 -12.56 -13.14
N GLY A 14 -20.14 -11.78 -14.20
CA GLY A 14 -18.80 -11.42 -14.61
C GLY A 14 -18.23 -10.49 -13.55
N THR A 15 -17.07 -10.81 -12.98
CA THR A 15 -16.30 -9.87 -12.18
C THR A 15 -16.14 -8.59 -13.00
N PRO A 16 -16.47 -7.40 -12.46
CA PRO A 16 -16.31 -6.17 -13.22
C PRO A 16 -14.87 -6.06 -13.71
N GLU A 17 -14.71 -5.82 -15.02
CA GLU A 17 -13.42 -5.68 -15.68
C GLU A 17 -12.68 -4.47 -15.10
N VAL A 18 -11.38 -4.64 -14.80
CA VAL A 18 -10.56 -3.58 -14.21
C VAL A 18 -10.35 -2.47 -15.24
N PRO A 19 -10.66 -1.20 -14.94
CA PRO A 19 -10.49 -0.11 -15.89
C PRO A 19 -9.04 0.00 -16.38
N VAL A 20 -8.88 0.42 -17.64
CA VAL A 20 -7.56 0.61 -18.25
C VAL A 20 -6.74 1.63 -17.43
N PRO A 21 -5.53 1.28 -16.96
CA PRO A 21 -4.75 2.14 -16.10
C PRO A 21 -4.30 3.39 -16.83
N ARG A 22 -4.51 4.53 -16.17
CA ARG A 22 -4.05 5.83 -16.65
C ARG A 22 -2.74 6.20 -15.97
N PRO A 23 -1.87 6.98 -16.64
CA PRO A 23 -0.63 7.42 -16.02
C PRO A 23 -0.90 8.29 -14.78
N ILE A 24 -0.16 8.05 -13.70
CA ILE A 24 -0.10 8.97 -12.56
C ILE A 24 0.81 10.12 -12.95
N ILE A 25 0.37 11.34 -12.67
CA ILE A 25 1.17 12.56 -12.85
C ILE A 25 1.08 13.35 -11.56
N ILE A 26 2.23 13.62 -10.95
CA ILE A 26 2.35 14.48 -9.76
C ILE A 26 2.70 15.92 -10.15
N HIS A 27 2.72 16.83 -9.19
CA HIS A 27 2.92 18.28 -9.42
C HIS A 27 4.21 18.63 -10.17
N SER A 28 5.27 17.85 -10.02
CA SER A 28 6.53 18.04 -10.76
C SER A 28 6.45 17.66 -12.24
N GLY A 29 5.37 16.98 -12.65
CA GLY A 29 5.22 16.38 -13.98
C GLY A 29 5.86 14.99 -14.11
N ALA A 30 6.44 14.44 -13.04
CA ALA A 30 6.93 13.05 -13.05
C ALA A 30 5.78 12.08 -13.30
N ARG A 31 6.01 11.11 -14.19
CA ARG A 31 4.97 10.19 -14.67
C ARG A 31 5.27 8.76 -14.29
N LEU A 32 4.23 8.05 -13.86
CA LEU A 32 4.28 6.63 -13.59
C LEU A 32 3.25 5.95 -14.48
N ARG A 33 3.66 4.87 -15.15
CA ARG A 33 2.82 4.03 -16.00
C ARG A 33 2.93 2.60 -15.54
N VAL A 34 1.84 1.87 -15.70
CA VAL A 34 1.73 0.47 -15.29
C VAL A 34 0.93 -0.26 -16.35
N GLU A 35 1.31 -1.52 -16.59
CA GLU A 35 0.65 -2.38 -17.56
C GLU A 35 -0.67 -2.93 -16.99
N GLN A 36 -1.63 -3.20 -17.88
CA GLN A 36 -2.96 -3.72 -17.52
C GLN A 36 -2.85 -5.01 -16.67
N GLU A 37 -2.02 -5.96 -17.11
CA GLU A 37 -1.84 -7.26 -16.46
C GLU A 37 -1.45 -7.12 -14.98
N ARG A 38 -0.51 -6.24 -14.67
CA ARG A 38 -0.10 -5.98 -13.27
C ARG A 38 -1.24 -5.38 -12.44
N ILE A 39 -2.05 -4.52 -13.04
CA ILE A 39 -3.17 -3.88 -12.33
C ILE A 39 -4.31 -4.88 -12.06
N GLU A 40 -4.51 -5.84 -12.96
CA GLU A 40 -5.43 -6.96 -12.74
C GLU A 40 -4.95 -7.87 -11.61
N GLU A 41 -3.67 -8.26 -11.60
CA GLU A 41 -3.07 -9.03 -10.50
C GLU A 41 -3.21 -8.33 -9.15
N ILE A 42 -2.97 -7.01 -9.11
CA ILE A 42 -3.11 -6.22 -7.89
C ILE A 42 -4.58 -6.19 -7.44
N HIS A 43 -5.51 -5.95 -8.36
CA HIS A 43 -6.93 -5.91 -8.06
C HIS A 43 -7.43 -7.21 -7.46
N GLU A 44 -7.00 -8.37 -7.98
CA GLU A 44 -7.42 -9.68 -7.46
C GLU A 44 -7.12 -9.84 -5.96
N TRP A 45 -5.89 -9.55 -5.54
CA TRP A 45 -5.55 -9.68 -4.13
C TRP A 45 -6.12 -8.55 -3.27
N VAL A 46 -6.22 -7.31 -3.78
CA VAL A 46 -6.81 -6.18 -3.05
C VAL A 46 -8.28 -6.47 -2.72
N MET A 47 -9.06 -6.99 -3.66
CA MET A 47 -10.46 -7.33 -3.42
C MET A 47 -10.61 -8.44 -2.38
N ARG A 48 -9.69 -9.41 -2.36
CA ARG A 48 -9.66 -10.45 -1.33
C ARG A 48 -9.33 -9.88 0.05
N GLU A 49 -8.36 -8.95 0.12
CA GLU A 49 -7.99 -8.26 1.36
C GLU A 49 -9.16 -7.44 1.91
N GLU A 50 -9.78 -6.63 1.05
CA GLU A 50 -10.93 -5.78 1.41
C GLU A 50 -12.11 -6.63 1.92
N SER A 51 -12.47 -7.69 1.19
CA SER A 51 -13.54 -8.61 1.61
C SER A 51 -13.25 -9.20 2.99
N ASN A 52 -12.02 -9.61 3.27
CA ASN A 52 -11.68 -10.15 4.59
C ASN A 52 -11.71 -9.09 5.69
N ILE A 53 -11.23 -7.87 5.42
CA ILE A 53 -11.32 -6.74 6.36
C ILE A 53 -12.77 -6.44 6.73
N VAL A 54 -13.69 -6.55 5.77
CA VAL A 54 -15.12 -6.25 5.95
C VAL A 54 -15.90 -7.41 6.56
N GLU A 55 -15.58 -8.65 6.19
CA GLU A 55 -16.44 -9.81 6.45
C GLU A 55 -15.96 -10.72 7.59
N ASP A 56 -14.66 -10.75 7.93
CA ASP A 56 -14.13 -11.64 8.96
C ASP A 56 -14.40 -11.05 10.37
N PRO A 57 -15.26 -11.70 11.18
CA PRO A 57 -15.60 -11.18 12.51
C PRO A 57 -14.55 -11.52 13.58
N THR A 58 -13.46 -12.22 13.23
CA THR A 58 -12.43 -12.66 14.19
C THR A 58 -11.44 -11.57 14.56
N PHE A 59 -11.50 -10.42 13.88
CA PHE A 59 -10.67 -9.26 14.16
C PHE A 59 -11.41 -7.95 13.87
N MET A 60 -10.79 -6.83 14.21
CA MET A 60 -11.30 -5.49 13.91
C MET A 60 -10.19 -4.59 13.37
N VAL A 61 -10.44 -3.93 12.23
CA VAL A 61 -9.60 -2.84 11.70
C VAL A 61 -10.32 -1.52 11.94
N GLU A 62 -9.88 -0.77 12.95
CA GLU A 62 -10.48 0.51 13.33
C GLU A 62 -9.71 1.68 12.72
N SER A 63 -10.34 2.42 11.81
CA SER A 63 -9.77 3.63 11.23
C SER A 63 -10.19 4.88 12.01
N ARG A 64 -9.23 5.71 12.41
CA ARG A 64 -9.46 6.93 13.21
C ARG A 64 -9.11 8.18 12.42
N ALA A 65 -10.07 9.08 12.24
CA ALA A 65 -9.81 10.35 11.55
C ALA A 65 -8.76 11.20 12.27
N THR A 66 -7.80 11.75 11.52
CA THR A 66 -6.78 12.71 11.99
C THR A 66 -6.84 14.01 11.15
N PRO A 67 -6.52 15.19 11.73
CA PRO A 67 -6.53 16.46 11.01
C PRO A 67 -5.30 16.70 10.12
N GLU A 68 -4.29 15.85 10.23
CA GLU A 68 -3.03 15.96 9.49
C GLU A 68 -2.84 14.74 8.58
N GLU A 69 -2.16 14.95 7.44
CA GLU A 69 -1.68 13.84 6.60
C GLU A 69 -0.70 12.99 7.41
N VAL A 70 -0.83 11.67 7.26
CA VAL A 70 -0.02 10.67 7.94
C VAL A 70 0.43 9.58 6.98
N TYR A 71 1.59 8.99 7.25
CA TYR A 71 1.98 7.74 6.61
C TYR A 71 1.27 6.56 7.28
N VAL A 72 1.12 5.45 6.53
CA VAL A 72 0.39 4.25 6.97
C VAL A 72 0.94 3.62 8.26
N TRP A 73 2.23 3.80 8.53
CA TRP A 73 2.91 3.30 9.73
C TRP A 73 2.78 4.20 10.96
N GLU A 74 2.36 5.46 10.80
CA GLU A 74 2.32 6.40 11.91
C GLU A 74 1.18 6.09 12.86
N ARG A 75 1.49 5.89 14.15
CA ARG A 75 0.52 5.62 15.22
C ARG A 75 -0.38 4.39 14.95
N LEU A 76 0.18 3.37 14.30
CA LEU A 76 -0.44 2.05 14.25
C LEU A 76 -0.43 1.42 15.64
N GLU A 77 -1.58 0.94 16.10
CA GLU A 77 -1.71 0.30 17.42
C GLU A 77 -2.40 -1.05 17.27
N ILE A 78 -1.77 -2.13 17.77
CA ILE A 78 -2.36 -3.47 17.81
C ILE A 78 -2.64 -3.83 19.26
N GLU A 79 -3.87 -4.24 19.55
CA GLU A 79 -4.32 -4.70 20.86
C GLU A 79 -5.21 -5.93 20.67
N GLY A 80 -4.68 -7.11 21.00
CA GLY A 80 -5.42 -8.37 20.83
C GLY A 80 -5.75 -8.65 19.36
N ASP A 81 -7.04 -8.71 19.07
CA ASP A 81 -7.63 -8.93 17.74
C ASP A 81 -8.00 -7.62 17.02
N THR A 82 -7.62 -6.47 17.58
CA THR A 82 -7.96 -5.16 17.04
C THR A 82 -6.69 -4.42 16.61
N VAL A 83 -6.71 -3.85 15.41
CA VAL A 83 -5.71 -2.89 14.94
C VAL A 83 -6.35 -1.54 14.69
N ARG A 84 -5.66 -0.47 15.09
CA ARG A 84 -6.08 0.91 14.91
C ARG A 84 -5.09 1.64 14.02
N THR A 85 -5.62 2.37 13.05
CA THR A 85 -4.82 3.16 12.11
C THR A 85 -5.40 4.57 11.95
N PRO A 86 -4.60 5.64 12.05
CA PRO A 86 -5.07 6.97 11.75
C PRO A 86 -5.22 7.16 10.24
N VAL A 87 -6.25 7.87 9.81
CA VAL A 87 -6.47 8.24 8.40
C VAL A 87 -6.81 9.72 8.32
N TYR A 88 -6.17 10.44 7.39
CA TYR A 88 -6.46 11.86 7.21
C TYR A 88 -7.91 12.07 6.76
N GLY A 89 -8.68 12.84 7.54
CA GLY A 89 -10.10 13.05 7.28
C GLY A 89 -10.40 13.73 5.93
N GLY A 90 -9.42 14.40 5.34
CA GLY A 90 -9.54 15.03 4.01
C GLY A 90 -9.22 14.10 2.83
N ALA A 91 -8.84 12.84 3.06
CA ALA A 91 -8.44 11.90 2.01
C ALA A 91 -9.14 10.53 2.19
N ALA A 92 -10.45 10.49 1.91
CA ALA A 92 -11.25 9.26 2.03
C ALA A 92 -10.70 8.11 1.18
N ASP A 93 -10.16 8.40 0.00
CA ASP A 93 -9.63 7.37 -0.90
C ASP A 93 -8.37 6.67 -0.33
N ALA A 94 -7.69 7.27 0.65
CA ALA A 94 -6.53 6.65 1.32
C ALA A 94 -6.94 5.61 2.39
N LEU A 95 -8.23 5.53 2.74
CA LEU A 95 -8.74 4.68 3.81
C LEU A 95 -8.38 3.21 3.61
N LEU A 96 -8.72 2.64 2.44
CA LEU A 96 -8.51 1.21 2.18
C LEU A 96 -7.02 0.84 2.29
N VAL A 97 -6.12 1.69 1.79
CA VAL A 97 -4.67 1.40 1.85
C VAL A 97 -4.14 1.42 3.30
N HIS A 98 -4.64 2.33 4.14
CA HIS A 98 -4.31 2.31 5.57
C HIS A 98 -4.87 1.07 6.27
N GLN A 99 -6.08 0.63 5.90
CA GLN A 99 -6.69 -0.58 6.43
C GLN A 99 -5.94 -1.84 5.99
N ILE A 100 -5.51 -1.93 4.73
CA ILE A 100 -4.68 -3.04 4.22
C ILE A 100 -3.36 -3.11 4.98
N TYR A 101 -2.65 -1.99 5.13
CA TYR A 101 -1.41 -1.95 5.90
C TYR A 101 -1.62 -2.45 7.35
N ALA A 102 -2.65 -1.92 8.02
CA ALA A 102 -2.99 -2.30 9.39
C ALA A 102 -3.39 -3.78 9.51
N HIS A 103 -4.20 -4.25 8.58
CA HIS A 103 -4.68 -5.63 8.52
C HIS A 103 -3.54 -6.62 8.32
N LEU A 104 -2.59 -6.35 7.41
CA LEU A 104 -1.43 -7.20 7.20
C LEU A 104 -0.58 -7.35 8.48
N HIS A 105 -0.33 -6.26 9.21
CA HIS A 105 0.36 -6.34 10.50
C HIS A 105 -0.43 -7.13 11.55
N LEU A 106 -1.76 -6.99 11.56
CA LEU A 106 -2.62 -7.78 12.46
C LEU A 106 -2.60 -9.27 12.10
N MET A 107 -2.65 -9.62 10.82
CA MET A 107 -2.58 -11.02 10.36
C MET A 107 -1.26 -11.67 10.77
N VAL A 108 -0.15 -10.93 10.73
CA VAL A 108 1.13 -11.40 11.28
C VAL A 108 1.02 -11.65 12.79
N ALA A 109 0.48 -10.69 13.55
CA ALA A 109 0.32 -10.83 15.00
C ALA A 109 -0.59 -12.02 15.38
N MET A 110 -1.57 -12.34 14.54
CA MET A 110 -2.49 -13.48 14.68
C MET A 110 -1.92 -14.80 14.11
N GLY A 111 -0.69 -14.81 13.58
CA GLY A 111 -0.06 -16.01 13.02
C GLY A 111 -0.60 -16.46 11.66
N ARG A 112 -1.25 -15.56 10.91
CA ARG A 112 -1.85 -15.79 9.58
C ARG A 112 -1.00 -15.20 8.45
N GLN A 113 0.29 -14.95 8.67
CA GLN A 113 1.19 -14.31 7.69
C GLN A 113 1.27 -15.08 6.37
N GLU A 114 1.43 -16.41 6.37
CA GLU A 114 1.54 -17.20 5.14
C GLU A 114 0.27 -17.10 4.26
N GLU A 115 -0.89 -16.92 4.88
CA GLU A 115 -2.17 -16.79 4.18
C GLU A 115 -2.29 -15.44 3.47
N TRP A 116 -1.86 -14.36 4.13
CA TRP A 116 -2.11 -12.98 3.69
C TRP A 116 -0.92 -12.31 3.02
N LEU A 117 0.30 -12.79 3.30
CA LEU A 117 1.56 -12.34 2.71
C LEU A 117 2.38 -13.54 2.16
N PRO A 118 1.83 -14.33 1.22
CA PRO A 118 2.43 -15.55 0.69
C PRO A 118 3.78 -15.35 -0.01
N GLU A 119 4.08 -14.15 -0.49
CA GLU A 119 5.37 -13.79 -1.08
C GLU A 119 6.50 -13.67 -0.04
N ALA A 120 6.15 -13.51 1.24
CA ALA A 120 7.08 -13.30 2.33
C ALA A 120 6.62 -14.03 3.61
N PRO A 121 6.39 -15.36 3.56
CA PRO A 121 5.68 -16.09 4.62
C PRO A 121 6.48 -16.23 5.92
N ALA A 122 7.81 -16.08 5.85
CA ALA A 122 8.73 -16.15 6.97
C ALA A 122 9.54 -14.86 7.16
N ALA A 123 9.16 -13.78 6.47
CA ALA A 123 9.82 -12.49 6.64
C ALA A 123 9.56 -11.95 8.06
N VAL A 124 10.58 -11.32 8.63
CA VAL A 124 10.54 -10.74 9.97
C VAL A 124 11.17 -9.34 9.96
N GLU A 125 10.88 -8.56 10.99
CA GLU A 125 11.48 -7.24 11.19
C GLU A 125 11.40 -6.37 9.93
N TYR A 126 12.54 -5.93 9.42
CA TYR A 126 12.63 -5.06 8.24
C TYR A 126 12.08 -5.71 6.96
N ASP A 127 12.38 -6.99 6.73
CA ASP A 127 11.94 -7.67 5.51
C ASP A 127 10.42 -7.82 5.48
N LEU A 128 9.81 -8.01 6.66
CA LEU A 128 8.35 -8.01 6.81
C LEU A 128 7.77 -6.63 6.50
N GLU A 129 8.30 -5.58 7.13
CA GLU A 129 7.83 -4.21 6.90
C GLU A 129 7.93 -3.83 5.42
N ARG A 130 9.06 -4.14 4.78
CA ARG A 130 9.30 -3.89 3.37
C ARG A 130 8.27 -4.60 2.49
N ALA A 131 7.91 -5.84 2.80
CA ALA A 131 6.90 -6.60 2.08
C ALA A 131 5.49 -6.00 2.26
N ILE A 132 5.13 -5.62 3.48
CA ILE A 132 3.84 -4.97 3.78
C ILE A 132 3.73 -3.61 3.07
N LEU A 133 4.76 -2.77 3.15
CA LEU A 133 4.78 -1.47 2.46
C LEU A 133 4.77 -1.61 0.94
N SER A 134 5.38 -2.67 0.42
CA SER A 134 5.29 -3.01 -1.00
C SER A 134 3.83 -3.27 -1.41
N ARG A 135 3.05 -4.03 -0.62
CA ARG A 135 1.62 -4.24 -0.87
C ARG A 135 0.80 -2.97 -0.72
N ALA A 136 1.06 -2.16 0.31
CA ALA A 136 0.37 -0.88 0.50
C ALA A 136 0.59 0.06 -0.71
N ALA A 137 1.81 0.08 -1.25
CA ALA A 137 2.13 0.80 -2.48
C ALA A 137 1.34 0.26 -3.69
N ASP A 138 1.27 -1.07 -3.88
CA ASP A 138 0.51 -1.65 -4.98
C ASP A 138 -0.99 -1.33 -4.88
N ALA A 139 -1.59 -1.43 -3.69
CA ALA A 139 -2.99 -1.05 -3.48
C ALA A 139 -3.25 0.43 -3.83
N TRP A 140 -2.33 1.32 -3.47
CA TRP A 140 -2.43 2.73 -3.86
C TRP A 140 -2.26 2.93 -5.37
N LEU A 141 -1.32 2.22 -5.99
CA LEU A 141 -1.09 2.24 -7.43
C LEU A 141 -2.37 1.88 -8.20
N LEU A 142 -3.05 0.80 -7.80
CA LEU A 142 -4.35 0.38 -8.35
C LEU A 142 -5.38 1.51 -8.31
N GLY A 143 -5.61 2.09 -7.14
CA GLY A 143 -6.58 3.17 -6.96
C GLY A 143 -6.26 4.37 -7.86
N ARG A 144 -5.00 4.80 -7.85
CA ARG A 144 -4.53 5.96 -8.62
C ARG A 144 -4.62 5.75 -10.14
N THR A 145 -4.36 4.55 -10.64
CA THR A 145 -4.34 4.30 -12.09
C THR A 145 -5.69 3.89 -12.65
N ALA A 146 -6.46 3.06 -11.93
CA ALA A 146 -7.68 2.44 -12.45
C ALA A 146 -8.97 3.08 -11.91
N PHE A 147 -8.98 3.62 -10.68
CA PHE A 147 -10.23 4.01 -9.99
C PHE A 147 -10.34 5.50 -9.65
N ASP A 148 -9.58 6.36 -10.32
CA ASP A 148 -9.70 7.83 -10.17
C ASP A 148 -9.44 8.34 -8.74
N THR A 149 -8.75 7.56 -7.90
CA THR A 149 -8.40 7.94 -6.53
C THR A 149 -7.67 9.29 -6.50
N SER A 150 -8.09 10.17 -5.60
CA SER A 150 -7.49 11.49 -5.39
C SER A 150 -6.02 11.37 -4.92
N PRO A 151 -5.12 12.27 -5.36
CA PRO A 151 -3.74 12.29 -4.86
C PRO A 151 -3.69 12.41 -3.33
N TYR A 152 -2.76 11.69 -2.72
CA TYR A 152 -2.47 11.72 -1.28
C TYR A 152 -0.98 11.58 -1.11
N GLY A 153 -0.33 12.67 -0.66
CA GLY A 153 1.12 12.83 -0.69
C GLY A 153 1.91 11.64 -0.12
N PRO A 154 1.62 11.20 1.12
CA PRO A 154 2.32 10.07 1.74
C PRO A 154 2.30 8.78 0.91
N LEU A 155 1.17 8.44 0.28
CA LEU A 155 1.04 7.22 -0.51
C LEU A 155 1.57 7.38 -1.94
N ASP A 156 1.44 8.57 -2.56
CA ASP A 156 2.09 8.87 -3.84
C ASP A 156 3.62 8.78 -3.70
N GLU A 157 4.18 9.32 -2.61
CA GLU A 157 5.62 9.23 -2.32
C GLU A 157 6.09 7.78 -2.14
N LEU A 158 5.31 6.95 -1.43
CA LEU A 158 5.59 5.53 -1.25
C LEU A 158 5.58 4.78 -2.59
N VAL A 159 4.57 5.01 -3.44
CA VAL A 159 4.44 4.36 -4.74
C VAL A 159 5.60 4.72 -5.67
N TYR A 160 5.91 6.00 -5.80
CA TYR A 160 7.04 6.41 -6.66
C TYR A 160 8.37 5.88 -6.13
N ALA A 161 8.57 5.84 -4.81
CA ALA A 161 9.79 5.28 -4.23
C ALA A 161 9.91 3.79 -4.58
N LYS A 162 8.82 3.02 -4.47
CA LYS A 162 8.81 1.62 -4.90
C LYS A 162 9.12 1.46 -6.39
N GLU A 163 8.39 2.17 -7.26
CA GLU A 163 8.56 2.03 -8.71
C GLU A 163 9.94 2.49 -9.21
N ALA A 164 10.58 3.43 -8.52
CA ALA A 164 11.93 3.88 -8.84
C ALA A 164 13.04 3.00 -8.24
N GLY A 165 12.70 1.96 -7.47
CA GLY A 165 13.67 1.09 -6.80
C GLY A 165 14.28 1.67 -5.51
N TYR A 166 13.67 2.72 -4.97
CA TYR A 166 14.12 3.43 -3.76
C TYR A 166 13.31 3.09 -2.50
N LEU A 167 12.54 2.01 -2.49
CA LEU A 167 11.72 1.64 -1.33
C LEU A 167 12.56 1.49 -0.05
N ASP A 168 13.72 0.82 -0.15
CA ASP A 168 14.59 0.62 1.01
C ASP A 168 15.14 1.96 1.54
N ALA A 169 15.66 2.81 0.64
CA ALA A 169 16.18 4.13 0.98
C ALA A 169 15.08 5.04 1.60
N PHE A 170 13.85 4.95 1.07
CA PHE A 170 12.69 5.67 1.59
C PHE A 170 12.35 5.25 3.02
N ILE A 171 12.26 3.95 3.30
CA ILE A 171 11.95 3.43 4.64
C ILE A 171 13.06 3.84 5.64
N PHE A 172 14.32 3.62 5.28
CA PHE A 172 15.45 3.92 6.16
C PHE A 172 15.65 5.43 6.41
N THR A 173 15.23 6.28 5.49
CA THR A 173 15.26 7.74 5.68
C THR A 173 14.09 8.20 6.54
N ALA A 174 12.90 7.64 6.34
CA ALA A 174 11.70 8.00 7.10
C ALA A 174 11.75 7.51 8.56
N ARG A 175 12.31 6.32 8.81
CA ARG A 175 12.32 5.62 10.10
C ARG A 175 13.74 5.18 10.49
N PRO A 176 14.68 6.12 10.70
CA PRO A 176 16.11 5.80 10.82
C PRO A 176 16.47 5.00 12.08
N GLU A 177 15.67 5.10 13.14
CA GLU A 177 15.93 4.44 14.43
C GLU A 177 15.31 3.04 14.50
N GLU A 178 14.13 2.86 13.90
CA GLU A 178 13.35 1.61 14.01
C GLU A 178 14.05 0.41 13.38
N PHE A 179 14.77 0.64 12.28
CA PHE A 179 15.51 -0.39 11.55
C PHE A 179 17.02 -0.14 11.54
N ALA A 180 17.57 0.40 12.63
CA ALA A 180 18.97 0.86 12.68
C ALA A 180 20.00 -0.21 12.24
N THR A 181 19.78 -1.48 12.60
CA THR A 181 20.67 -2.59 12.20
C THR A 181 20.62 -2.83 10.69
N SER A 182 19.43 -3.07 10.13
CA SER A 182 19.22 -3.31 8.70
C SER A 182 19.65 -2.11 7.86
N ARG A 183 19.35 -0.89 8.32
CA ARG A 183 19.81 0.36 7.72
C ARG A 183 21.33 0.44 7.64
N THR A 184 22.01 0.10 8.73
CA THR A 184 23.49 0.13 8.78
C THR A 184 24.10 -0.89 7.82
N GLN A 185 23.52 -2.09 7.74
CA GLN A 185 23.97 -3.10 6.79
C GLN A 185 23.74 -2.63 5.35
N TRP A 186 22.51 -2.22 5.03
CA TRP A 186 22.15 -1.74 3.71
C TRP A 186 23.03 -0.58 3.25
N ALA A 187 23.33 0.39 4.12
CA ALA A 187 24.19 1.53 3.80
C ALA A 187 25.64 1.13 3.49
N ARG A 188 26.15 0.03 4.07
CA ARG A 188 27.48 -0.50 3.74
C ARG A 188 27.50 -1.17 2.37
N GLU A 189 26.41 -1.85 2.02
CA GLU A 189 26.23 -2.53 0.74
C GLU A 189 25.93 -1.52 -0.39
N ASN A 190 25.37 -0.35 -0.03
CA ASN A 190 24.85 0.66 -0.94
C ASN A 190 25.38 2.08 -0.63
N PRO A 191 26.70 2.33 -0.72
CA PRO A 191 27.34 3.54 -0.17
C PRO A 191 26.91 4.86 -0.82
N SER A 192 26.35 4.84 -2.04
CA SER A 192 25.87 6.03 -2.76
C SER A 192 24.35 6.14 -2.85
N GLU A 193 23.59 5.12 -2.44
CA GLU A 193 22.14 5.09 -2.68
C GLU A 193 21.38 6.16 -1.89
N ASN A 194 21.86 6.57 -0.72
CA ASN A 194 21.23 7.63 0.07
C ASN A 194 21.26 9.00 -0.64
N GLU A 195 22.38 9.33 -1.28
CA GLU A 195 22.52 10.60 -2.02
C GLU A 195 21.68 10.54 -3.30
N SER A 196 21.81 9.46 -4.08
CA SER A 196 21.00 9.21 -5.27
C SER A 196 19.50 9.28 -4.98
N TYR A 197 19.04 8.63 -3.90
CA TYR A 197 17.66 8.67 -3.45
C TYR A 197 17.21 10.09 -3.12
N ARG A 198 17.98 10.83 -2.33
CA ARG A 198 17.60 12.18 -1.93
C ARG A 198 17.52 13.11 -3.14
N ASP A 199 18.49 13.05 -4.04
CA ASP A 199 18.50 13.84 -5.27
C ASP A 199 17.31 13.49 -6.16
N TRP A 200 17.04 12.19 -6.34
CA TRP A 200 15.86 11.72 -7.05
C TRP A 200 14.57 12.23 -6.40
N PHE A 201 14.46 12.15 -5.07
CA PHE A 201 13.26 12.56 -4.34
C PHE A 201 13.02 14.06 -4.47
N LEU A 202 14.07 14.89 -4.34
CA LEU A 202 14.00 16.34 -4.52
C LEU A 202 13.54 16.70 -5.94
N ASN A 203 14.12 16.06 -6.96
CA ASN A 203 13.73 16.27 -8.35
C ASN A 203 12.29 15.80 -8.64
N THR A 204 11.84 14.74 -7.97
CA THR A 204 10.51 14.15 -8.18
C THR A 204 9.41 14.90 -7.44
N PHE A 205 9.65 15.31 -6.19
CA PHE A 205 8.62 15.88 -5.31
C PHE A 205 8.83 17.35 -4.96
N ASN A 206 9.92 17.99 -5.41
CA ASN A 206 10.26 19.37 -5.08
C ASN A 206 10.28 19.65 -3.56
N ARG A 207 10.63 18.64 -2.75
CA ARG A 207 10.70 18.70 -1.28
C ARG A 207 11.65 17.65 -0.75
N GLU A 208 12.12 17.81 0.48
CA GLU A 208 12.92 16.80 1.17
C GLU A 208 12.11 15.52 1.46
N PRO A 209 12.76 14.34 1.45
CA PRO A 209 12.12 13.07 1.79
C PRO A 209 11.62 13.06 3.24
N PRO A 210 10.64 12.20 3.57
CA PRO A 210 10.22 12.00 4.96
C PRO A 210 11.42 11.69 5.86
N GLY A 211 11.40 12.21 7.09
CA GLY A 211 12.52 12.10 8.04
C GLY A 211 13.59 13.20 7.90
N LEU A 212 13.71 13.87 6.75
CA LEU A 212 14.63 15.00 6.54
C LEU A 212 13.95 16.37 6.43
N ARG A 213 12.62 16.41 6.48
CA ARG A 213 11.83 17.64 6.42
C ARG A 213 12.00 18.46 7.70
N THR A 214 12.24 19.76 7.55
CA THR A 214 12.10 20.72 8.64
C THR A 214 10.63 20.85 9.01
N ARG A 215 10.31 20.66 10.30
CA ARG A 215 8.97 20.89 10.87
C ARG A 215 8.72 22.37 11.07
#